data_AF-A0A925M312-F1
#
_entry.id   AF-A0A925M312-F1
#
_cell.length_a   1.000
_cell.length_b   1.000
_cell.length_c   1.000
_cell.angle_alpha   90.00
_cell.angle_beta   90.00
_cell.angle_gamma   90.00
#
_symmetry.space_group_name_H-M   'P 1'
#
loop_
_entity.id
_entity.type
_entity.pdbx_description
1 polymer ?
#
loop_
_entity_poly.entity_id
_entity_poly.type
_entity_poly.pdbx_seq_one_letter_code
_entity_poly.pdbx_strand_id
1 'polypeptide(L)'
;MLVVNSRRRNGLIIYKRFHAEFAGPGAAVGSFFDVDCQRAVPVGDLSLVHPEAQEDRQKAYLIRRQWIRLTQQLTDNPVPLQRAQMILNQFENYFGAEMVAQLPDEAFALLVGVLPQTIRMMRRNPDNLELRIKF
;
A
#
# COMPACT_ATOMS: atom_id res chain seq x y z
N MET A 1 7.59 -18.59 -4.23
CA MET A 1 6.57 -17.51 -4.16
C MET A 1 5.73 -17.78 -2.92
N LEU A 2 5.43 -16.74 -2.14
CA LEU A 2 4.55 -16.84 -0.98
C LEU A 2 3.27 -16.04 -1.24
N VAL A 3 2.29 -16.21 -0.36
CA VAL A 3 1.02 -15.47 -0.38
C VAL A 3 0.83 -14.79 0.96
N VAL A 4 0.43 -13.52 0.95
CA VAL A 4 0.00 -12.84 2.17
C VAL A 4 -1.27 -13.52 2.69
N ASN A 5 -1.28 -13.92 3.96
CA ASN A 5 -2.38 -14.69 4.53
C ASN A 5 -3.72 -13.94 4.42
N SER A 6 -4.64 -14.47 3.62
CA SER A 6 -5.94 -13.84 3.34
C SER A 6 -6.88 -13.75 4.55
N ARG A 7 -6.59 -14.49 5.63
CA ARG A 7 -7.42 -14.55 6.85
C ARG A 7 -7.02 -13.50 7.90
N ARG A 8 -6.03 -12.65 7.61
CA ARG A 8 -5.53 -11.63 8.54
C ARG A 8 -5.58 -10.24 7.90
N ARG A 9 -5.71 -9.20 8.73
CA ARG A 9 -5.53 -7.80 8.31
C ARG A 9 -4.03 -7.51 8.27
N ASN A 10 -3.39 -7.94 7.20
CA ASN A 10 -1.95 -7.76 7.02
C ASN A 10 -1.55 -7.50 5.56
N GLY A 11 -0.29 -7.18 5.35
CA GLY A 11 0.26 -6.97 4.03
C GLY A 11 1.72 -6.62 4.06
N LEU A 12 2.25 -6.36 2.87
CA LEU A 12 3.65 -6.01 2.67
C LEU A 12 3.73 -4.81 1.72
N ILE A 13 4.39 -3.75 2.15
CA ILE A 13 4.80 -2.67 1.24
C ILE A 13 6.18 -3.04 0.69
N ILE A 14 6.29 -3.13 -0.63
CA ILE A 14 7.49 -3.57 -1.33
C ILE A 14 8.08 -2.35 -2.05
N TYR A 15 9.28 -1.95 -1.64
CA TYR A 15 10.00 -0.83 -2.21
C TYR A 15 10.73 -1.31 -3.45
N LYS A 16 10.42 -0.69 -4.58
CA LYS A 16 11.16 -0.84 -5.84
C LYS A 16 11.98 0.42 -6.06
N ARG A 17 12.74 0.44 -7.16
CA ARG A 17 13.70 1.51 -7.43
C ARG A 17 13.08 2.91 -7.46
N PHE A 18 11.84 3.05 -7.94
CA PHE A 18 11.21 4.36 -8.17
C PHE A 18 9.81 4.50 -7.55
N HIS A 19 9.24 3.41 -7.06
CA HIS A 19 7.89 3.37 -6.50
C HIS A 19 7.81 2.28 -5.43
N ALA A 20 6.70 2.24 -4.72
CA ALA A 20 6.36 1.13 -3.85
C ALA A 20 5.08 0.46 -4.33
N GLU A 21 4.92 -0.80 -3.97
CA GLU A 21 3.71 -1.56 -4.24
C GLU A 21 3.18 -2.15 -2.94
N PHE A 22 1.85 -2.22 -2.81
CA PHE A 22 1.22 -2.88 -1.68
C PHE A 22 0.74 -4.28 -2.08
N ALA A 23 1.18 -5.30 -1.34
CA ALA A 23 0.66 -6.66 -1.41
C ALA A 23 -0.21 -6.90 -0.18
N GLY A 24 -1.52 -6.76 -0.33
CA GLY A 24 -2.48 -7.01 0.75
C GLY A 24 -2.89 -8.47 0.87
N PRO A 25 -3.91 -8.78 1.70
CA PRO A 25 -4.31 -10.15 1.99
C PRO A 25 -4.66 -10.93 0.73
N GLY A 26 -4.13 -12.15 0.62
CA GLY A 26 -4.26 -13.03 -0.53
C GLY A 26 -3.35 -12.70 -1.71
N ALA A 27 -2.56 -11.62 -1.67
CA ALA A 27 -1.67 -11.26 -2.77
C ALA A 27 -0.40 -12.13 -2.81
N ALA A 28 0.05 -12.44 -4.02
CA ALA A 28 1.35 -13.07 -4.24
C ALA A 28 2.52 -12.13 -3.92
N VAL A 29 3.57 -12.66 -3.29
CA VAL A 29 4.83 -11.97 -2.99
C VAL A 29 6.07 -12.84 -3.28
N GLY A 30 7.17 -12.19 -3.66
CA GLY A 30 8.44 -12.79 -4.08
C GLY A 30 8.41 -13.31 -5.51
N SER A 31 9.39 -14.16 -5.86
CA SER A 31 9.56 -14.67 -7.24
C SER A 31 9.83 -13.54 -8.24
N PHE A 32 9.52 -13.76 -9.51
CA PHE A 32 9.77 -12.83 -10.61
C PHE A 32 9.07 -11.46 -10.49
N PHE A 33 8.08 -11.30 -9.61
CA PHE A 33 7.31 -10.04 -9.45
C PHE A 33 8.07 -8.97 -8.67
N ASP A 34 8.94 -9.41 -7.75
CA ASP A 34 9.60 -8.56 -6.76
C ASP A 34 11.14 -8.69 -6.88
N VAL A 35 11.64 -9.01 -8.08
CA VAL A 35 13.08 -9.16 -8.37
C VAL A 35 13.88 -7.87 -8.15
N ASP A 36 13.22 -6.73 -8.27
CA ASP A 36 13.76 -5.39 -8.06
C ASP A 36 13.40 -4.82 -6.67
N CYS A 37 12.92 -5.68 -5.76
CA CYS A 37 12.68 -5.30 -4.37
C CYS A 37 13.99 -4.87 -3.70
N GLN A 38 14.02 -3.64 -3.21
CA GLN A 38 15.14 -3.08 -2.45
C GLN A 38 14.92 -3.20 -0.94
N ARG A 39 13.66 -3.14 -0.52
CA ARG A 39 13.24 -3.22 0.88
C ARG A 39 11.78 -3.66 0.95
N ALA A 40 11.39 -4.28 2.05
CA ALA A 40 9.99 -4.52 2.35
C ALA A 40 9.64 -4.06 3.77
N VAL A 41 8.44 -3.52 3.96
CA VAL A 41 7.91 -3.09 5.25
C VAL A 41 6.64 -3.89 5.55
N PRO A 42 6.59 -4.64 6.66
CA PRO A 42 5.38 -5.35 7.08
C PRO A 42 4.29 -4.36 7.47
N VAL A 43 3.06 -4.70 7.14
CA VAL A 43 1.85 -3.94 7.47
C VAL A 43 0.95 -4.87 8.27
N GLY A 44 0.71 -4.54 9.54
CA GLY A 44 -0.10 -5.34 10.46
C GLY A 44 0.65 -6.58 10.95
N ASP A 45 -0.09 -7.60 11.36
CA ASP A 45 0.49 -8.89 11.78
C ASP A 45 0.83 -9.74 10.54
N LEU A 46 2.00 -9.46 9.95
CA LEU A 46 2.44 -10.11 8.71
C LEU A 46 2.51 -11.63 8.89
N SER A 47 1.78 -12.33 8.04
CA SER A 47 1.74 -13.78 7.94
C SER A 47 1.81 -14.14 6.48
N LEU A 48 2.83 -14.92 6.11
CA LEU A 48 3.02 -15.44 4.76
C LEU A 48 2.77 -16.94 4.75
N VAL A 49 2.06 -17.41 3.75
CA VAL A 49 1.71 -18.83 3.57
C VAL A 49 2.18 -19.33 2.22
N HIS A 50 2.46 -20.63 2.13
CA HIS A 50 2.79 -21.27 0.87
C HIS A 50 1.49 -21.67 0.16
N PRO A 51 1.29 -21.32 -1.13
CA PRO A 51 0.13 -21.80 -1.88
C PRO A 51 0.32 -23.28 -2.24
N GLU A 52 -0.67 -24.12 -1.93
CA GLU A 52 -0.58 -25.57 -2.15
C GLU A 52 -0.90 -25.93 -3.61
N ALA A 53 -2.01 -25.42 -4.14
CA ALA A 53 -2.45 -25.73 -5.49
C ALA A 53 -2.03 -24.66 -6.52
N GLN A 54 -2.07 -25.04 -7.81
CA GLN A 54 -1.89 -24.10 -8.91
C GLN A 54 -2.99 -23.02 -8.93
N GLU A 55 -4.22 -23.38 -8.59
CA GLU A 55 -5.34 -22.43 -8.51
C GLU A 55 -5.10 -21.36 -7.45
N ASP A 56 -4.50 -21.71 -6.31
CA ASP A 56 -4.18 -20.75 -5.25
C ASP A 56 -3.15 -19.73 -5.71
N ARG A 57 -2.15 -20.18 -6.49
CA ARG A 57 -1.17 -19.29 -7.13
C ARG A 57 -1.85 -18.34 -8.11
N GLN A 58 -2.73 -18.85 -8.98
CA GLN A 58 -3.47 -18.03 -9.94
C GLN A 58 -4.35 -16.99 -9.25
N LYS A 59 -5.09 -17.38 -8.20
CA LYS A 59 -5.88 -16.46 -7.37
C LYS A 59 -5.00 -15.38 -6.75
N ALA A 60 -3.85 -15.75 -6.20
CA ALA A 60 -2.92 -14.80 -5.58
C ALA A 60 -2.35 -13.79 -6.59
N TYR A 61 -2.11 -14.19 -7.83
CA TYR A 61 -1.71 -13.29 -8.92
C TYR A 61 -2.83 -12.31 -9.29
N LEU A 62 -4.06 -12.78 -9.38
CA LEU A 62 -5.21 -11.92 -9.68
C LEU A 62 -5.42 -10.87 -8.58
N ILE A 63 -5.29 -11.27 -7.31
CA ILE A 63 -5.38 -10.36 -6.15
C ILE A 63 -4.22 -9.37 -6.16
N ARG A 64 -2.98 -9.81 -6.44
CA ARG A 64 -1.83 -8.91 -6.57
C ARG A 64 -2.07 -7.82 -7.62
N ARG A 65 -2.65 -8.19 -8.77
CA ARG A 65 -3.04 -7.25 -9.82
C ARG A 65 -4.13 -6.26 -9.38
N GLN A 66 -5.09 -6.69 -8.55
CA GLN A 66 -6.12 -5.79 -8.01
C GLN A 66 -5.51 -4.72 -7.12
N TRP A 67 -4.56 -5.08 -6.25
CA TRP A 67 -3.85 -4.10 -5.41
C TRP A 67 -3.06 -3.08 -6.24
N ILE A 68 -2.35 -3.53 -7.28
CA ILE A 68 -1.64 -2.63 -8.20
C ILE A 68 -2.62 -1.66 -8.86
N ARG A 69 -3.79 -2.14 -9.30
CA ARG A 69 -4.83 -1.28 -9.91
C ARG A 69 -5.41 -0.27 -8.92
N LEU A 70 -5.61 -0.65 -7.66
CA LEU A 70 -6.06 0.29 -6.63
C LEU A 70 -5.06 1.43 -6.46
N THR A 71 -3.77 1.11 -6.33
CA THR A 71 -2.72 2.12 -6.23
C THR A 71 -2.65 3.00 -7.49
N GLN A 72 -2.81 2.40 -8.67
CA GLN A 72 -2.87 3.15 -9.94
C GLN A 72 -4.03 4.15 -9.97
N GLN A 73 -5.24 3.75 -9.57
CA GLN A 73 -6.41 4.63 -9.51
C GLN A 73 -6.18 5.82 -8.56
N LEU A 74 -5.44 5.62 -7.47
CA LEU A 74 -5.04 6.71 -6.58
C LEU A 74 -4.04 7.65 -7.26
N THR A 75 -3.07 7.10 -8.00
CA THR A 75 -2.07 7.90 -8.72
C THR A 75 -2.65 8.72 -9.88
N ASP A 76 -3.76 8.27 -10.46
CA ASP A 76 -4.44 8.97 -11.57
C ASP A 76 -5.11 10.28 -11.12
N ASN A 77 -5.31 10.50 -9.80
CA ASN A 77 -5.79 11.78 -9.29
C ASN A 77 -4.67 12.85 -9.45
N PRO A 78 -4.93 13.96 -10.16
CA PRO A 78 -3.89 14.95 -10.45
C PRO A 78 -3.43 15.73 -9.22
N VAL A 79 -4.21 15.75 -8.13
CA VAL A 79 -3.94 16.57 -6.94
C VAL A 79 -3.14 15.77 -5.90
N PRO A 80 -1.85 16.09 -5.66
CA PRO A 80 -0.97 15.29 -4.79
C PRO A 80 -1.49 15.15 -3.34
N LEU A 81 -2.09 16.20 -2.79
CA LEU A 81 -2.64 16.19 -1.43
C LEU A 81 -3.86 15.27 -1.33
N GLN A 82 -4.70 15.22 -2.36
CA GLN A 82 -5.82 14.29 -2.41
C GLN A 82 -5.31 12.84 -2.52
N ARG A 83 -4.29 12.57 -3.33
CA ARG A 83 -3.65 11.24 -3.39
C ARG A 83 -3.16 10.79 -2.02
N ALA A 84 -2.46 11.66 -1.32
CA ALA A 84 -1.95 11.44 0.04
C ALA A 84 -3.08 11.15 1.03
N GLN A 85 -4.15 11.97 1.03
CA GLN A 85 -5.30 11.77 1.89
C GLN A 85 -6.01 10.44 1.59
N MET A 86 -6.23 10.13 0.32
CA MET A 86 -6.94 8.91 -0.09
C MET A 86 -6.17 7.66 0.35
N ILE A 87 -4.85 7.58 0.14
CA ILE A 87 -4.08 6.40 0.56
C ILE A 87 -4.03 6.25 2.08
N LEU A 88 -3.88 7.35 2.82
CA LEU A 88 -3.91 7.32 4.28
C LEU A 88 -5.28 6.85 4.77
N ASN A 89 -6.38 7.43 4.29
CA ASN A 89 -7.73 7.01 4.65
C ASN A 89 -7.99 5.53 4.36
N GLN A 90 -7.57 5.04 3.19
CA GLN A 90 -7.74 3.63 2.83
C GLN A 90 -7.00 2.71 3.82
N PHE A 91 -5.75 3.05 4.14
CA PHE A 91 -4.97 2.26 5.09
C PHE A 91 -5.50 2.39 6.52
N GLU A 92 -5.92 3.57 6.96
CA GLU A 92 -6.44 3.80 8.31
C GLU A 92 -7.77 3.09 8.52
N ASN A 93 -8.67 3.13 7.54
CA ASN A 93 -9.92 2.37 7.56
C ASN A 93 -9.63 0.86 7.62
N TYR A 94 -8.64 0.38 6.87
CA TYR A 94 -8.37 -1.06 6.78
C TYR A 94 -7.48 -1.60 7.90
N PHE A 95 -6.60 -0.80 8.50
CA PHE A 95 -5.61 -1.26 9.51
C PHE A 95 -5.68 -0.55 10.85
N GLY A 96 -6.38 0.58 10.94
CA GLY A 96 -6.45 1.43 12.12
C GLY A 96 -5.39 2.54 12.12
N ALA A 97 -5.77 3.72 12.59
CA ALA A 97 -4.92 4.92 12.56
C ALA A 97 -3.62 4.79 13.36
N GLU A 98 -3.66 4.13 14.54
CA GLU A 98 -2.48 3.94 15.39
C GLU A 98 -1.37 3.16 14.66
N MET A 99 -1.74 2.07 13.99
CA MET A 99 -0.80 1.25 13.23
C MET A 99 -0.27 2.00 12.00
N VAL A 100 -1.15 2.71 11.29
CA VAL A 100 -0.75 3.49 10.10
C VAL A 100 0.24 4.59 10.49
N ALA A 101 0.06 5.23 11.65
CA ALA A 101 0.98 6.25 12.14
C ALA A 101 2.42 5.73 12.32
N GLN A 102 2.61 4.42 12.59
CA GLN A 102 3.93 3.80 12.72
C GLN A 102 4.61 3.51 11.38
N LEU A 103 3.85 3.50 10.27
CA LEU A 103 4.41 3.25 8.95
C LEU A 103 5.15 4.49 8.41
N PRO A 104 6.29 4.32 7.72
CA PRO A 104 7.09 5.45 7.23
C PRO A 104 6.34 6.32 6.21
N ASP A 105 6.51 7.64 6.30
CA ASP A 105 5.95 8.59 5.32
C ASP A 105 6.40 8.25 3.88
N GLU A 106 7.66 7.80 3.72
CA GLU A 106 8.24 7.38 2.44
C GLU A 106 7.47 6.22 1.80
N ALA A 107 6.93 5.29 2.61
CA ALA A 107 6.17 4.14 2.13
C ALA A 107 4.93 4.62 1.35
N PHE A 108 4.15 5.52 1.95
CA PHE A 108 2.96 6.08 1.33
C PHE A 108 3.31 6.99 0.16
N ALA A 109 4.36 7.79 0.30
CA ALA A 109 4.84 8.68 -0.74
C ALA A 109 5.15 7.93 -2.04
N LEU A 110 5.85 6.80 -1.92
CA LEU A 110 6.21 5.92 -3.04
C LEU A 110 5.03 5.12 -3.58
N LEU A 111 4.02 4.82 -2.75
CA LEU A 111 2.78 4.18 -3.22
C LEU A 111 1.99 5.11 -4.15
N VAL A 112 1.86 6.40 -3.82
CA VAL A 112 1.00 7.33 -4.59
C VAL A 112 1.73 8.44 -5.34
N GLY A 113 3.04 8.31 -5.51
CA GLY A 113 3.84 9.24 -6.31
C GLY A 113 3.77 10.68 -5.80
N VAL A 114 4.05 10.89 -4.52
CA VAL A 114 4.14 12.21 -3.90
C VAL A 114 5.44 12.34 -3.10
N LEU A 115 5.74 13.53 -2.59
CA LEU A 115 6.89 13.70 -1.70
C LEU A 115 6.54 13.25 -0.27
N PRO A 116 7.48 12.69 0.51
CA PRO A 116 7.25 12.32 1.91
C PRO A 116 6.68 13.46 2.77
N GLN A 117 7.09 14.70 2.48
CA GLN A 117 6.55 15.89 3.14
C GLN A 117 5.04 16.08 2.91
N THR A 118 4.52 15.68 1.74
CA THR A 118 3.08 15.73 1.43
C THR A 118 2.29 14.78 2.33
N ILE A 119 2.80 13.55 2.55
CA ILE A 119 2.23 12.59 3.50
C ILE A 119 2.25 13.16 4.92
N ARG A 120 3.40 13.71 5.34
CA ARG A 120 3.57 14.30 6.68
C ARG A 120 2.62 15.47 6.94
N MET A 121 2.36 16.31 5.94
CA MET A 121 1.39 17.39 6.03
C MET A 121 -0.01 16.86 6.31
N MET A 122 -0.44 15.82 5.56
CA MET A 122 -1.77 15.22 5.76
C MET A 122 -1.92 14.57 7.13
N ARG A 123 -0.87 13.90 7.64
CA ARG A 123 -0.89 13.31 8.99
C ARG A 123 -1.01 14.33 10.13
N ARG A 124 -0.51 15.56 9.94
CA ARG A 124 -0.49 16.60 10.98
C ARG A 124 -1.72 17.51 10.95
N ASN A 125 -2.38 17.64 9.82
CA ASN A 125 -3.48 18.59 9.61
C ASN A 125 -4.49 18.05 8.57
N PRO A 126 -5.20 16.95 8.89
CA PRO A 126 -6.21 16.40 7.97
C PRO A 126 -7.35 17.41 7.71
N ASP A 127 -7.87 18.06 8.76
CA ASP A 127 -9.06 18.93 8.68
C ASP A 127 -8.79 20.31 8.05
N ASN A 128 -7.55 20.80 8.17
CA ASN A 128 -7.18 22.15 7.71
C ASN A 128 -6.93 22.24 6.20
N LEU A 129 -6.83 21.08 5.53
CA LEU A 129 -6.53 20.98 4.10
C LEU A 129 -7.77 20.78 3.23
N GLU A 130 -8.84 20.15 3.72
CA GLU A 130 -10.13 20.13 3.01
C GLU A 130 -10.64 21.55 2.74
N LEU A 131 -10.37 22.49 3.65
CA LEU A 131 -10.70 23.91 3.50
C LEU A 131 -9.87 24.60 2.41
N ARG A 132 -8.65 24.17 2.13
CA ARG A 132 -7.76 24.80 1.14
C ARG A 132 -7.94 24.28 -0.29
N ILE A 133 -8.59 23.13 -0.45
CA ILE A 133 -8.81 22.47 -1.76
C ILE A 133 -10.14 22.91 -2.40
N LYS A 134 -11.03 23.58 -1.65
CA LYS A 134 -12.32 24.10 -2.14
C LYS A 134 -12.26 25.51 -2.75
N PHE A 135 -11.07 26.09 -2.96
CA PHE A 135 -10.89 27.42 -3.54
C PHE A 135 -10.10 27.35 -4.85
#